data_AF-A0A7W1FA56-F1
#
_entry.id   AF-A0A7W1FA56-F1
#
_cell.length_a   1.000
_cell.length_b   1.000
_cell.length_c   1.000
_cell.angle_alpha   90.00
_cell.angle_beta   90.00
_cell.angle_gamma   90.00
#
_symmetry.space_group_name_H-M   'P 1'
#
loop_
_entity.id
_entity.type
_entity.pdbx_description
1 polymer ?
#
loop_
_entity_poly.entity_id
_entity_poly.type
_entity_poly.pdbx_seq_one_letter_code
_entity_poly.pdbx_strand_id
1 'polypeptide(L)'
;MTGHARVHDHDSAEGLVSVEEARERILASVRPLGSLQVPLTEAYGCVLAEDVVAVRELPEFASSAMDGFAVRASDIAPASPSDPVELKIVGRALIGRRPESTVGGHEASRIATGAPIPAGADTIVPIENCEVLGE
;
A
#
# COMPACT_ATOMS: atom_id res chain seq x y z
N MET A 1 15.15 -35.41 -73.99
CA MET A 1 13.90 -34.67 -73.75
C MET A 1 13.53 -34.85 -72.28
N THR A 2 14.21 -34.11 -71.40
CA THR A 2 13.70 -32.93 -70.66
C THR A 2 12.68 -33.29 -69.56
N GLY A 3 13.19 -33.54 -68.35
CA GLY A 3 12.44 -33.46 -67.10
C GLY A 3 13.22 -32.57 -66.15
N HIS A 4 12.89 -31.26 -66.13
CA HIS A 4 13.49 -30.28 -65.23
C HIS A 4 13.20 -30.67 -63.78
N ALA A 5 14.25 -30.90 -63.00
CA ALA A 5 14.16 -30.94 -61.55
C ALA A 5 13.65 -29.57 -61.07
N ARG A 6 12.48 -29.54 -60.43
CA ARG A 6 12.06 -28.35 -59.67
C ARG A 6 12.99 -28.26 -58.47
N VAL A 7 14.04 -27.47 -58.61
CA VAL A 7 14.80 -26.97 -57.48
C VAL A 7 13.82 -26.12 -56.68
N HIS A 8 13.42 -26.61 -55.50
CA HIS A 8 12.71 -25.79 -54.53
C HIS A 8 13.70 -24.76 -54.02
N ASP A 9 13.69 -23.59 -54.65
CA ASP A 9 14.45 -22.43 -54.23
C ASP A 9 13.85 -21.90 -52.92
N HIS A 10 14.56 -22.15 -51.81
CA HIS A 10 14.20 -21.65 -50.49
C HIS A 10 14.60 -20.18 -50.28
N ASP A 11 15.24 -19.54 -51.26
CA ASP A 11 15.88 -18.22 -51.13
C ASP A 11 15.14 -17.08 -51.87
N SER A 12 13.99 -17.38 -52.47
CA SER A 12 13.13 -16.39 -53.12
C SER A 12 12.25 -15.67 -52.09
N ALA A 13 12.42 -14.35 -51.95
CA ALA A 13 11.56 -13.50 -51.11
C ALA A 13 10.10 -13.37 -51.62
N GLU A 14 9.77 -14.01 -52.74
CA GLU A 14 8.42 -14.07 -53.29
C GLU A 14 7.49 -14.82 -52.33
N GLY A 15 6.56 -14.08 -51.71
CA GLY A 15 5.60 -14.61 -50.75
C GLY A 15 6.02 -14.49 -49.28
N LEU A 16 7.20 -13.96 -48.98
CA LEU A 16 7.58 -13.59 -47.62
C LEU A 16 6.89 -12.28 -47.22
N VAL A 17 6.29 -12.27 -46.03
CA VAL A 17 5.74 -11.07 -45.40
C VAL A 17 6.76 -10.51 -44.41
N SER A 18 6.66 -9.22 -44.11
CA SER A 18 7.46 -8.65 -43.03
C SER A 18 7.13 -9.31 -41.68
N VAL A 19 8.05 -9.26 -40.72
CA VAL A 19 7.81 -9.78 -39.35
C VAL A 19 6.61 -9.07 -38.70
N GLU A 20 6.44 -7.78 -38.96
CA GLU A 20 5.30 -7.00 -38.48
C GLU A 20 3.99 -7.53 -39.03
N GLU A 21 3.92 -7.70 -40.35
CA GLU A 21 2.74 -8.22 -41.03
C GLU A 21 2.41 -9.67 -40.62
N ALA A 22 3.44 -10.52 -40.44
CA ALA A 22 3.24 -11.87 -39.91
C ALA A 22 2.66 -11.82 -38.49
N ARG A 23 3.19 -10.95 -37.61
CA ARG A 23 2.72 -10.79 -36.23
C ARG A 23 1.28 -10.31 -36.20
N GLU A 24 0.93 -9.30 -36.98
CA GLU A 24 -0.43 -8.78 -37.08
C GLU A 24 -1.42 -9.85 -37.54
N ARG A 25 -1.07 -10.61 -38.59
CA ARG A 25 -1.90 -11.72 -39.08
C ARG A 25 -2.13 -12.79 -38.01
N ILE A 26 -1.08 -13.18 -37.28
CA ILE A 26 -1.19 -14.15 -36.18
C ILE A 26 -2.09 -13.60 -35.07
N LEU A 27 -1.85 -12.38 -34.60
CA LEU A 27 -2.63 -11.76 -33.52
C LEU A 27 -4.10 -11.56 -33.92
N ALA A 28 -4.38 -11.24 -35.20
CA ALA A 28 -5.73 -11.11 -35.72
C ALA A 28 -6.49 -12.45 -35.79
N SER A 29 -5.78 -13.58 -35.81
CA SER A 29 -6.37 -14.93 -35.89
C SER A 29 -6.70 -15.55 -34.53
N VAL A 30 -6.18 -14.98 -33.44
CA VAL A 30 -6.39 -15.49 -32.08
C VAL A 30 -7.34 -14.57 -31.31
N ARG A 31 -7.99 -15.12 -30.29
CA ARG A 31 -8.82 -14.35 -29.36
C ARG A 31 -8.33 -14.60 -27.93
N PRO A 32 -8.37 -13.59 -27.04
CA PRO A 32 -8.16 -13.82 -25.63
C PRO A 32 -9.09 -14.91 -25.10
N LEU A 33 -8.58 -15.74 -24.19
CA LEU A 33 -9.39 -16.73 -23.49
C LEU A 33 -10.34 -16.04 -22.51
N GLY A 34 -11.41 -16.73 -22.12
CA GLY A 34 -12.28 -16.28 -21.04
C GLY A 34 -11.53 -16.18 -19.71
N SER A 35 -11.99 -15.29 -18.83
CA SER A 35 -11.44 -15.15 -17.48
C SER A 35 -11.72 -16.40 -16.63
N LEU A 36 -10.78 -16.73 -15.75
CA LEU A 36 -10.91 -17.79 -14.76
C LEU A 36 -10.81 -17.20 -13.36
N GLN A 37 -11.61 -17.75 -12.44
CA GLN A 37 -11.45 -17.49 -11.02
C GLN A 37 -10.48 -18.54 -10.47
N VAL A 38 -9.36 -18.07 -9.92
CA VAL A 38 -8.31 -18.92 -9.35
C VAL A 38 -8.01 -18.46 -7.92
N PRO A 39 -7.58 -19.37 -7.03
CA PRO A 39 -7.05 -18.98 -5.72
C PRO A 39 -5.85 -18.02 -5.87
N LEU A 40 -5.72 -17.05 -4.96
CA LEU A 40 -4.61 -16.09 -5.00
C LEU A 40 -3.23 -16.77 -4.99
N THR A 41 -3.11 -17.91 -4.32
CA THR A 41 -1.89 -18.72 -4.26
C THR A 41 -1.50 -19.36 -5.60
N GLU A 42 -2.43 -19.45 -6.54
CA GLU A 42 -2.23 -20.01 -7.88
C GLU A 42 -2.22 -18.92 -8.97
N ALA A 43 -2.52 -17.67 -8.61
CA ALA A 43 -2.63 -16.55 -9.55
C ALA A 43 -1.26 -16.04 -10.05
N TYR A 44 -0.14 -16.55 -9.53
CA TYR A 44 1.19 -16.13 -9.96
C TYR A 44 1.40 -16.46 -11.45
N GLY A 45 1.68 -15.44 -12.25
CA GLY A 45 1.83 -15.55 -13.71
C GLY A 45 0.53 -15.41 -14.50
N CYS A 46 -0.62 -15.31 -13.83
CA CYS A 46 -1.88 -14.93 -14.49
C CYS A 46 -1.89 -13.44 -14.83
N VAL A 47 -2.71 -13.08 -15.82
CA VAL A 47 -3.03 -11.69 -16.16
C VAL A 47 -4.38 -11.35 -15.55
N LEU A 48 -4.51 -10.19 -14.90
CA LEU A 48 -5.78 -9.72 -14.38
C LEU A 48 -6.80 -9.58 -15.50
N ALA A 49 -8.00 -10.10 -15.27
CA ALA A 49 -9.11 -9.99 -16.22
C ALA A 49 -9.81 -8.63 -16.15
N GLU A 50 -9.75 -7.97 -15.00
CA GLU A 50 -10.36 -6.67 -14.71
C GLU A 50 -9.57 -5.92 -13.64
N ASP A 51 -9.87 -4.63 -13.46
CA ASP A 51 -9.25 -3.79 -12.44
C ASP A 51 -9.58 -4.29 -11.02
N VAL A 52 -8.59 -4.28 -10.13
CA VAL A 52 -8.77 -4.60 -8.71
C VAL A 52 -8.89 -3.30 -7.92
N VAL A 53 -10.07 -3.03 -7.39
CA VAL A 53 -10.36 -1.82 -6.62
C VAL A 53 -10.46 -2.16 -5.13
N ALA A 54 -9.85 -1.32 -4.29
CA ALA A 54 -9.95 -1.47 -2.84
C ALA A 54 -11.40 -1.26 -2.36
N VAL A 55 -11.91 -2.22 -1.58
CA VAL A 55 -13.28 -2.15 -1.03
C VAL A 55 -13.36 -1.39 0.30
N ARG A 56 -12.21 -1.00 0.85
CA ARG A 56 -12.10 -0.27 2.13
C ARG A 56 -10.82 0.55 2.17
N GLU A 57 -10.83 1.58 3.00
CA GLU A 57 -9.63 2.33 3.37
C GLU A 57 -8.69 1.46 4.20
N LEU A 58 -7.39 1.65 4.00
CA LEU A 58 -6.34 1.00 4.78
C LEU A 58 -5.31 2.05 5.22
N PRO A 59 -5.08 2.21 6.55
CA PRO A 59 -5.78 1.55 7.66
C PRO A 59 -7.26 1.98 7.78
N GLU A 60 -8.09 1.12 8.38
CA GLU A 60 -9.54 1.39 8.59
C GLU A 60 -9.82 2.52 9.60
N PHE A 61 -8.79 2.99 10.30
CA PHE A 61 -8.84 4.06 11.30
C PHE A 61 -7.52 4.82 11.33
N ALA A 62 -7.54 6.03 11.87
CA ALA A 62 -6.32 6.79 12.14
C ALA A 62 -5.47 6.05 13.19
N SER A 63 -4.27 5.65 12.80
CA SER A 63 -3.33 4.90 13.65
C SER A 63 -2.03 5.66 13.81
N SER A 64 -1.35 5.46 14.94
CA SER A 64 -0.01 6.03 15.11
C SER A 64 1.00 5.42 14.14
N ALA A 65 1.84 6.25 13.54
CA ALA A 65 2.96 5.81 12.71
C ALA A 65 4.24 5.49 13.52
N MET A 66 4.22 5.74 14.82
CA MET A 66 5.38 5.63 15.71
C MET A 66 4.97 5.34 17.15
N ASP A 67 5.94 5.00 17.99
CA ASP A 67 5.76 4.96 19.44
C ASP A 67 5.89 6.37 20.02
N GLY A 68 5.06 6.70 21.00
CA GLY A 68 5.06 8.06 21.55
C GLY A 68 3.86 8.38 22.42
N PHE A 69 3.42 9.63 22.33
CA PHE A 69 2.31 10.17 23.11
C PHE A 69 1.28 10.81 22.18
N ALA A 70 0.03 10.33 22.27
CA ALA A 70 -1.11 10.97 21.66
C ALA A 70 -1.54 12.15 22.52
N VAL A 71 -1.56 13.34 21.92
CA VAL A 71 -1.80 14.63 22.56
C VAL A 71 -2.73 15.49 21.69
N ARG A 72 -3.11 16.65 22.22
CA ARG A 72 -3.74 17.72 21.46
C ARG A 72 -2.68 18.70 20.98
N ALA A 73 -2.67 19.02 19.68
CA ALA A 73 -1.73 19.97 19.08
C ALA A 73 -1.72 21.32 19.80
N SER A 74 -2.91 21.78 20.21
CA SER A 74 -3.10 23.05 20.93
C SER A 74 -2.32 23.12 22.23
N ASP A 75 -2.14 21.99 22.90
CA ASP A 75 -1.56 21.95 24.24
C ASP A 75 -0.03 21.96 24.16
N ILE A 76 0.54 21.49 23.04
CA ILE A 76 1.98 21.50 22.77
C ILE A 76 2.44 22.66 21.87
N ALA A 77 1.50 23.43 21.31
CA ALA A 77 1.82 24.58 20.46
C ALA A 77 2.80 25.61 21.09
N PRO A 78 2.75 25.90 22.41
CA PRO A 78 3.73 26.81 23.03
C PRO A 78 5.05 26.13 23.41
N ALA A 79 5.17 24.80 23.30
CA ALA A 79 6.35 24.06 23.74
C ALA A 79 7.59 24.40 22.90
N SER A 80 8.73 24.53 23.56
CA SER A 80 10.04 24.69 22.92
C SER A 80 11.10 23.86 23.64
N PRO A 81 12.27 23.60 23.02
CA PRO A 81 13.35 22.86 23.68
C PRO A 81 13.83 23.47 25.01
N SER A 82 13.70 24.80 25.18
CA SER A 82 14.06 25.50 26.41
C SER A 82 12.91 25.69 27.40
N ASP A 83 11.68 25.45 26.96
CA ASP A 83 10.44 25.68 27.73
C ASP A 83 9.42 24.58 27.36
N PRO A 84 9.57 23.37 27.92
CA PRO A 84 8.70 22.24 27.61
C PRO A 84 7.33 22.42 28.27
N VAL A 85 6.29 21.83 27.67
CA VAL A 85 4.97 21.70 28.29
C VAL A 85 4.87 20.36 29.00
N GLU A 86 4.42 20.38 30.25
CA GLU A 86 4.07 19.17 30.99
C GLU A 86 2.61 18.76 30.71
N LEU A 87 2.41 17.49 30.40
CA LEU A 87 1.09 16.89 30.16
C LEU A 87 0.89 15.69 31.08
N LYS A 88 -0.33 15.51 31.59
CA LYS A 88 -0.67 14.36 32.43
C LYS A 88 -0.89 13.11 31.58
N ILE A 89 -0.16 12.03 31.86
CA ILE A 89 -0.41 10.74 31.21
C ILE A 89 -1.68 10.11 31.82
N VAL A 90 -2.72 9.90 31.01
CA VAL A 90 -4.03 9.39 31.46
C VAL A 90 -4.36 7.98 30.98
N GLY A 91 -3.51 7.40 30.12
CA GLY A 91 -3.76 6.07 29.60
C GLY A 91 -2.69 5.55 28.64
N ARG A 92 -3.01 4.41 28.03
CA ARG A 92 -2.20 3.75 27.01
C ARG A 92 -3.08 3.19 25.90
N ALA A 93 -2.73 3.46 24.64
CA ALA A 93 -3.30 2.85 23.45
C ALA A 93 -2.36 1.76 22.91
N LEU A 94 -2.92 0.60 22.61
CA LEU A 94 -2.20 -0.60 22.16
C LEU A 94 -2.76 -1.09 20.83
N ILE A 95 -1.90 -1.68 20.01
CA ILE A 95 -2.30 -2.31 18.75
C ILE A 95 -3.32 -3.43 19.00
N GLY A 96 -4.32 -3.52 18.12
CA GLY A 96 -5.38 -4.53 18.20
C GLY A 96 -6.40 -4.31 19.33
N ARG A 97 -6.30 -3.21 20.09
CA ARG A 97 -7.27 -2.84 21.14
C ARG A 97 -7.89 -1.48 20.83
N ARG A 98 -9.14 -1.30 21.24
CA ARG A 98 -9.75 0.04 21.23
C ARG A 98 -9.13 0.86 22.37
N PRO A 99 -8.79 2.15 22.13
CA PRO A 99 -8.34 3.04 23.20
C PRO A 99 -9.37 3.12 24.33
N GLU A 100 -8.94 2.94 25.57
CA GLU A 100 -9.81 2.97 26.75
C GLU A 100 -9.96 4.37 27.35
N SER A 101 -9.14 5.33 26.89
CA SER A 101 -9.11 6.71 27.38
C SER A 101 -9.37 7.71 26.25
N THR A 102 -9.92 8.86 26.63
CA THR A 102 -10.00 10.07 25.78
C THR A 102 -8.92 11.03 26.28
N VAL A 103 -8.22 11.69 25.38
CA VAL A 103 -7.22 12.71 25.71
C VAL A 103 -7.90 14.07 25.83
N GLY A 104 -7.96 14.60 27.04
CA GLY A 104 -8.45 15.95 27.34
C GLY A 104 -7.39 17.04 27.17
N GLY A 105 -7.71 18.25 27.63
CA GLY A 105 -6.76 19.36 27.66
C GLY A 105 -5.66 19.14 28.71
N HIS A 106 -4.41 19.40 28.35
CA HIS A 106 -3.21 19.16 29.16
C HIS A 106 -3.01 17.68 29.53
N GLU A 107 -3.53 16.76 28.72
CA GLU A 107 -3.41 15.31 28.90
C GLU A 107 -2.68 14.66 27.73
N ALA A 108 -2.15 13.47 27.98
CA ALA A 108 -1.49 12.64 27.00
C ALA A 108 -1.85 11.16 27.23
N SER A 109 -1.87 10.36 26.17
CA SER A 109 -1.91 8.90 26.28
C SER A 109 -0.66 8.31 25.64
N ARG A 110 0.03 7.39 26.32
CA ARG A 110 1.07 6.59 25.67
C ARG A 110 0.45 5.83 24.49
N ILE A 111 1.14 5.75 23.37
CA ILE A 111 0.63 5.08 22.17
C ILE A 111 1.74 4.30 21.50
N ALA A 112 1.42 3.09 21.05
CA ALA A 112 2.31 2.26 20.25
C ALA A 112 2.03 2.42 18.75
N THR A 113 3.02 2.10 17.93
CA THR A 113 2.93 2.05 16.48
C THR A 113 1.77 1.15 16.04
N GLY A 114 0.94 1.63 15.12
CA GLY A 114 -0.25 0.94 14.61
C GLY A 114 -1.45 0.92 15.57
N ALA A 115 -1.33 1.45 16.81
CA ALA A 115 -2.47 1.58 17.70
C ALA A 115 -3.44 2.67 17.20
N PRO A 116 -4.76 2.50 17.39
CA PRO A 116 -5.73 3.54 17.05
C PRO A 116 -5.48 4.80 17.87
N ILE A 117 -5.61 5.97 17.25
CA ILE A 117 -5.50 7.25 17.95
C ILE A 117 -6.70 7.39 18.92
N PRO A 118 -6.45 7.64 20.22
CA PRO A 118 -7.51 7.88 21.20
C PRO A 118 -8.37 9.08 20.83
N ALA A 119 -9.65 9.04 21.22
CA ALA A 119 -10.52 10.19 21.05
C ALA A 119 -9.92 11.43 21.74
N GLY A 120 -10.11 12.60 21.13
CA GLY A 120 -9.61 13.88 21.65
C GLY A 120 -8.17 14.21 21.26
N ALA A 121 -7.33 13.22 20.93
CA ALA A 121 -6.00 13.47 20.38
C ALA A 121 -6.05 13.71 18.86
N ASP A 122 -5.20 14.61 18.38
CA ASP A 122 -5.03 14.92 16.96
C ASP A 122 -3.56 14.84 16.50
N THR A 123 -2.65 14.65 17.45
CA THR A 123 -1.20 14.72 17.22
C THR A 123 -0.49 13.63 17.99
N ILE A 124 0.54 13.04 17.37
CA ILE A 124 1.47 12.12 18.04
C ILE A 124 2.83 12.81 18.16
N VAL A 125 3.35 12.86 19.39
CA VAL A 125 4.74 13.26 19.65
C VAL A 125 5.60 12.01 19.78
N PRO A 126 6.70 11.87 19.01
CA PRO A 126 7.61 10.75 19.14
C PRO A 126 8.13 10.61 20.57
N ILE A 127 8.35 9.37 21.02
CA ILE A 127 8.84 9.13 22.38
C ILE A 127 10.21 9.77 22.63
N GLU A 128 11.05 9.88 21.59
CA GLU A 128 12.39 10.46 21.65
C GLU A 128 12.37 11.97 21.93
N ASN A 129 11.23 12.62 21.72
CA ASN A 129 11.04 14.06 21.95
C ASN A 129 10.34 14.34 23.29
N CYS A 130 10.17 13.33 24.13
CA CYS A 130 9.47 13.44 25.41
C CYS A 130 10.36 12.96 26.56
N GLU A 131 10.22 13.60 27.72
CA GLU A 131 10.74 13.10 28.99
C GLU A 131 9.55 12.72 29.88
N VAL A 132 9.66 11.59 30.58
CA VAL A 132 8.64 11.14 31.53
C VAL A 132 9.10 11.50 32.94
N LEU A 133 8.32 12.35 33.60
CA LEU A 133 8.60 12.79 34.97
C LEU A 133 7.93 11.86 35.98
N GLY A 134 8.67 11.44 37.01
CA GLY A 134 8.12 10.79 38.20
C GLY A 134 7.77 9.30 38.07
N GLU A 135 8.53 8.53 37.29
CA GLU A 135 8.54 7.06 37.43
C GLU A 135 9.19 6.60 38.75
#